data_AF-A0A3C1JC78-F1
#
_entry.id   AF-A0A3C1JC78-F1
#
_cell.length_a   1.000
_cell.length_b   1.000
_cell.length_c   1.000
_cell.angle_alpha   90.00
_cell.angle_beta   90.00
_cell.angle_gamma   90.00
#
_symmetry.space_group_name_H-M   'P 1'
#
loop_
_entity.id
_entity.type
_entity.pdbx_description
1 polymer ?
#
loop_
_entity_poly.entity_id
_entity_poly.type
_entity_poly.pdbx_seq_one_letter_code
_entity_poly.pdbx_strand_id
1 'polypeptide(L)'
;MAGVNMKIIAAALILLLGSSALLQARSIENMRVSAQDMRVDTASLRKQAAADRAEIKPAPVLVQLIVNFFKLLFAPNGDIEISNPTASLPQYDGELEDDTEEETYVEGQAYEPVAPADLPEDPFPQQPPQVVYQPQHQETRADISGPGGGIPSDLKRKAMEYFNSNSGRIQNKRYIGVVDFSKHSSQDRFWILDLVSGAEHAMHVAHGTGSDPDGDGYATRFSNVPNSKASSLGFYLTGDLYTGKHGKSMRLHGLSSTNSNALSRAVVMHDSNYVSEGNVRAGRSFGCLALANSEIGKALASLRGGALIYAGLSNSDF
;
A
#
# COMPACT_ATOMS: atom_id res chain seq x y z
N MET A 1 -11.07 42.28 -21.60
CA MET A 1 -12.48 41.93 -21.28
C MET A 1 -12.55 40.41 -21.36
N ALA A 2 -12.30 39.65 -20.29
CA ALA A 2 -13.11 39.46 -19.09
C ALA A 2 -14.53 38.93 -19.39
N GLY A 3 -14.80 37.71 -18.92
CA GLY A 3 -16.14 37.18 -18.64
C GLY A 3 -16.66 36.19 -19.67
N VAL A 4 -17.43 35.20 -19.18
CA VAL A 4 -18.12 34.12 -19.92
C VAL A 4 -17.19 32.91 -20.13
N ASN A 5 -17.25 31.75 -19.46
CA ASN A 5 -18.34 31.05 -18.77
C ASN A 5 -17.78 29.98 -17.80
N MET A 6 -17.62 30.29 -16.51
CA MET A 6 -17.36 29.27 -15.47
C MET A 6 -18.66 28.61 -14.95
N LYS A 7 -19.83 29.14 -15.33
CA LYS A 7 -21.15 28.63 -14.92
C LYS A 7 -21.71 27.51 -15.80
N ILE A 8 -21.14 27.26 -16.99
CA ILE A 8 -21.62 26.20 -17.89
C ILE A 8 -20.98 24.84 -17.55
N ILE A 9 -19.75 24.82 -17.03
CA ILE A 9 -19.05 23.58 -16.70
C ILE A 9 -19.58 22.96 -15.39
N ALA A 10 -20.00 23.78 -14.42
CA ALA A 10 -20.62 23.28 -13.18
C ALA A 10 -22.04 22.70 -13.38
N ALA A 11 -22.80 23.20 -14.37
CA ALA A 11 -24.14 22.70 -14.65
C ALA A 11 -24.15 21.33 -15.36
N ALA A 12 -23.12 21.04 -16.17
CA ALA A 12 -23.00 19.75 -16.86
C ALA A 12 -22.61 18.61 -15.90
N LEU A 13 -21.86 18.89 -14.84
CA LEU A 13 -21.44 17.86 -13.88
C LEU A 13 -22.54 17.51 -12.87
N ILE A 14 -23.45 18.44 -12.55
CA ILE A 14 -24.59 18.20 -11.66
C ILE A 14 -25.74 17.45 -12.37
N LEU A 15 -25.90 17.59 -13.70
CA LEU A 15 -26.90 16.81 -14.46
C LEU A 15 -26.49 15.34 -14.70
N LEU A 16 -25.20 15.00 -14.59
CA LEU A 16 -24.71 13.63 -14.73
C LEU A 16 -24.74 12.81 -13.43
N LEU A 17 -24.86 13.47 -12.27
CA LEU A 17 -24.97 12.79 -10.96
C LEU A 17 -26.40 12.81 -10.38
N GLY A 18 -27.34 13.53 -10.99
CA GLY A 18 -28.73 13.62 -10.52
C GLY A 18 -29.71 12.60 -11.12
N SER A 19 -29.34 11.86 -12.17
CA SER A 19 -30.28 10.99 -12.90
C SER A 19 -30.18 9.49 -12.57
N SER A 20 -29.11 9.05 -11.90
CA SER A 20 -28.92 7.63 -11.54
C SER A 20 -29.51 7.26 -10.17
N ALA A 21 -29.67 8.21 -9.23
CA ALA A 21 -30.23 7.93 -7.91
C ALA A 21 -31.78 7.93 -7.85
N LEU A 22 -32.46 8.62 -8.78
CA LEU A 22 -33.93 8.69 -8.79
C LEU A 22 -34.61 7.55 -9.60
N LEU A 23 -33.85 6.82 -10.42
CA LEU A 23 -34.36 5.74 -11.27
C LEU A 23 -34.31 4.34 -10.63
N GLN A 24 -33.57 4.16 -9.53
CA GLN A 24 -33.50 2.86 -8.83
C GLN A 24 -34.62 2.61 -7.82
N ALA A 25 -35.34 3.63 -7.37
CA ALA A 25 -36.41 3.43 -6.37
C ALA A 25 -37.76 2.96 -6.97
N ARG A 26 -38.02 3.18 -8.27
CA ARG A 26 -39.26 2.72 -8.93
C ARG A 26 -39.16 1.34 -9.60
N SER A 27 -37.96 0.77 -9.68
CA SER A 27 -37.72 -0.49 -10.39
C SER A 27 -37.95 -1.73 -9.51
N ILE A 28 -37.71 -1.62 -8.19
CA ILE A 28 -37.76 -2.78 -7.28
C ILE A 28 -39.20 -3.21 -6.98
N GLU A 29 -40.16 -2.28 -6.89
CA GLU A 29 -41.57 -2.60 -6.64
C GLU A 29 -42.23 -3.31 -7.85
N ASN A 30 -41.87 -2.90 -9.07
CA ASN A 30 -42.39 -3.50 -10.30
C ASN A 30 -41.78 -4.89 -10.58
N MET A 31 -40.55 -5.16 -10.12
CA MET A 31 -39.92 -6.48 -10.23
C MET A 31 -40.48 -7.52 -9.25
N ARG A 32 -41.06 -7.08 -8.12
CA ARG A 32 -41.72 -8.00 -7.17
C ARG A 32 -43.07 -8.50 -7.68
N VAL A 33 -43.79 -7.68 -8.45
CA VAL A 33 -45.10 -8.03 -9.03
C VAL A 33 -44.97 -8.84 -10.34
N SER A 34 -43.88 -8.65 -11.10
CA SER A 34 -43.70 -9.35 -12.39
C SER A 34 -43.15 -10.78 -12.28
N ALA A 35 -42.73 -11.21 -11.08
CA ALA A 35 -42.16 -12.54 -10.85
C ALA A 35 -43.21 -13.66 -10.66
N GLN A 36 -44.51 -13.33 -10.55
CA GLN A 36 -45.54 -14.31 -10.24
C GLN A 36 -46.21 -14.98 -11.47
N ASP A 37 -45.91 -14.58 -12.72
CA ASP A 37 -46.71 -15.06 -13.86
C ASP A 37 -45.99 -15.36 -15.19
N MET A 38 -44.67 -15.57 -15.23
CA MET A 38 -43.98 -15.90 -16.49
C MET A 38 -43.53 -17.36 -16.61
N ARG A 39 -44.32 -18.16 -17.32
CA ARG A 39 -43.84 -19.33 -18.08
C ARG A 39 -42.91 -18.83 -19.19
N VAL A 40 -41.63 -19.15 -19.10
CA VAL A 40 -40.61 -18.73 -20.07
C VAL A 40 -40.54 -19.73 -21.22
N ASP A 41 -40.96 -19.31 -22.42
CA ASP A 41 -40.64 -20.00 -23.68
C ASP A 41 -39.20 -19.61 -24.10
N THR A 42 -38.29 -20.57 -23.98
CA THR A 42 -36.85 -20.38 -24.19
C THR A 42 -36.44 -20.39 -25.67
N ALA A 43 -37.36 -20.71 -26.59
CA ALA A 43 -37.07 -20.79 -28.02
C ALA A 43 -36.99 -19.42 -28.69
N SER A 44 -37.76 -18.43 -28.23
CA SER A 44 -37.74 -17.06 -28.76
C SER A 44 -36.52 -16.25 -28.27
N LEU A 45 -36.07 -16.50 -27.04
CA LEU A 45 -34.90 -15.84 -26.43
C LEU A 45 -33.58 -16.18 -27.13
N ARG A 46 -33.44 -17.40 -27.67
CA ARG A 46 -32.25 -17.78 -28.44
C ARG A 46 -32.15 -17.06 -29.79
N LYS A 47 -33.28 -16.69 -30.40
CA LYS A 47 -33.30 -16.01 -31.70
C LYS A 47 -33.00 -14.52 -31.57
N GLN A 48 -33.29 -13.92 -30.41
CA GLN A 48 -33.06 -12.50 -30.13
C GLN A 48 -31.65 -12.23 -29.57
N ALA A 49 -31.07 -13.18 -28.80
CA ALA A 49 -29.69 -13.06 -28.30
C ALA A 49 -28.61 -13.16 -29.40
N ALA A 50 -28.96 -13.67 -30.59
CA ALA A 50 -28.05 -13.70 -31.74
C ALA A 50 -28.06 -12.39 -32.56
N ALA A 51 -29.04 -11.50 -32.37
CA ALA A 51 -29.20 -10.27 -33.15
C ALA A 51 -28.63 -9.01 -32.46
N ASP A 52 -28.50 -9.00 -31.13
CA ASP A 52 -28.09 -7.81 -30.35
C ASP A 52 -26.73 -7.94 -29.66
N ARG A 53 -25.73 -8.57 -30.31
CA ARG A 53 -24.33 -8.31 -29.95
C ARG A 53 -23.88 -7.00 -30.57
N ALA A 54 -24.33 -5.88 -29.98
CA ALA A 54 -23.65 -4.61 -30.15
C ALA A 54 -22.28 -4.74 -29.47
N GLU A 55 -21.24 -4.97 -30.27
CA GLU A 55 -19.85 -4.85 -29.87
C GLU A 55 -19.63 -3.38 -29.46
N ILE A 56 -19.75 -3.08 -28.16
CA ILE A 56 -19.47 -1.75 -27.62
C ILE A 56 -17.95 -1.54 -27.75
N LYS A 57 -17.50 -1.04 -28.90
CA LYS A 57 -16.16 -0.51 -29.07
C LYS A 57 -16.12 0.82 -28.33
N PRO A 58 -15.36 0.96 -27.23
CA PRO A 58 -15.24 2.25 -26.57
C PRO A 58 -14.75 3.27 -27.60
N ALA A 59 -15.37 4.46 -27.62
CA ALA A 59 -15.03 5.50 -28.58
C ALA A 59 -13.51 5.78 -28.51
N PRO A 60 -12.81 5.95 -29.65
CA PRO A 60 -11.35 6.11 -29.67
C PRO A 60 -10.86 7.21 -28.73
N VAL A 61 -11.66 8.26 -28.53
CA VAL A 61 -11.38 9.36 -27.60
C VAL A 61 -11.38 8.90 -26.14
N LEU A 62 -12.30 8.02 -25.73
CA LEU A 62 -12.34 7.50 -24.36
C LEU A 62 -11.16 6.55 -24.10
N VAL A 63 -10.83 5.68 -25.07
CA VAL A 63 -9.62 4.83 -24.98
C VAL A 63 -8.37 5.70 -24.95
N GLN A 64 -8.28 6.72 -25.79
CA GLN A 64 -7.13 7.62 -25.83
C GLN A 64 -7.01 8.44 -24.55
N LEU A 65 -8.12 8.89 -23.95
CA LEU A 65 -8.11 9.57 -22.64
C LEU A 65 -7.69 8.62 -21.52
N ILE A 66 -8.17 7.38 -21.52
CA ILE A 66 -7.72 6.35 -20.56
C ILE A 66 -6.24 6.06 -20.74
N VAL A 67 -5.77 5.84 -21.97
CA VAL A 67 -4.36 5.60 -22.30
C VAL A 67 -3.49 6.82 -21.95
N ASN A 68 -3.96 8.04 -22.21
CA ASN A 68 -3.22 9.26 -21.85
C ASN A 68 -3.18 9.48 -20.34
N PHE A 69 -4.26 9.14 -19.63
CA PHE A 69 -4.30 9.15 -18.15
C PHE A 69 -3.32 8.13 -17.57
N PHE A 70 -3.29 6.90 -18.11
CA PHE A 70 -2.29 5.89 -17.73
C PHE A 70 -0.87 6.30 -18.11
N LYS A 71 -0.64 7.01 -19.23
CA LYS A 71 0.69 7.54 -19.58
C LYS A 71 1.15 8.72 -18.71
N LEU A 72 0.22 9.43 -18.06
CA LEU A 72 0.55 10.49 -17.10
C LEU A 72 0.93 9.93 -15.73
N LEU A 73 0.36 8.78 -15.34
CA LEU A 73 0.63 8.12 -14.07
C LEU A 73 1.74 7.07 -14.15
N PHE A 74 1.94 6.47 -15.34
CA PHE A 74 2.94 5.45 -15.59
C PHE A 74 3.92 5.91 -16.66
N ALA A 75 5.22 5.98 -16.32
CA ALA A 75 6.27 6.17 -17.30
C ALA A 75 6.26 5.02 -18.34
N PRO A 76 6.86 5.16 -19.53
CA PRO A 76 6.81 4.16 -20.60
C PRO A 76 7.28 2.75 -20.19
N ASN A 77 8.04 2.63 -19.11
CA ASN A 77 8.54 1.39 -18.51
C ASN A 77 7.65 0.84 -17.38
N GLY A 78 6.51 1.48 -17.08
CA GLY A 78 5.59 1.09 -16.02
C GLY A 78 5.91 1.64 -14.63
N ASP A 79 6.87 2.58 -14.51
CA ASP A 79 7.15 3.25 -13.23
C ASP A 79 6.01 4.18 -12.84
N ILE A 80 5.74 4.27 -11.54
CA ILE A 80 4.78 5.21 -10.96
C ILE A 80 5.56 6.41 -10.46
N GLU A 81 5.23 7.59 -10.96
CA GLU A 81 5.77 8.86 -10.46
C GLU A 81 4.65 9.66 -9.81
N ILE A 82 4.94 10.20 -8.63
CA ILE A 82 4.06 11.11 -7.91
C ILE A 82 4.78 12.44 -7.72
N SER A 83 4.04 13.53 -7.70
CA SER A 83 4.61 14.82 -7.32
C SER A 83 5.04 14.79 -5.86
N ASN A 84 6.19 15.40 -5.53
CA ASN A 84 6.53 15.66 -4.13
C ASN A 84 5.33 16.36 -3.46
N PRO A 85 4.98 15.96 -2.23
CA PRO A 85 3.90 16.62 -1.52
C PRO A 85 4.20 18.12 -1.46
N THR A 86 3.21 18.96 -1.75
CA THR A 86 3.35 20.44 -1.80
C THR A 86 3.71 21.05 -0.43
N ALA A 87 3.85 20.24 0.61
CA ALA A 87 4.27 20.66 1.93
C ALA A 87 5.76 21.02 1.95
N SER A 88 6.13 22.00 2.77
CA SER A 88 7.54 22.23 3.12
C SER A 88 8.13 20.95 3.70
N LEU A 89 9.38 20.63 3.36
CA LEU A 89 10.11 19.50 3.94
C LEU A 89 9.95 19.52 5.47
N PRO A 90 9.58 18.40 6.09
CA PRO A 90 9.43 18.34 7.53
C PRO A 90 10.79 18.63 8.17
N GLN A 91 10.77 19.33 9.29
CA GLN A 91 11.99 19.56 10.05
C GLN A 91 12.41 18.25 10.73
N TYR A 92 13.62 17.80 10.45
CA TYR A 92 14.25 16.62 11.04
C TYR A 92 15.63 16.96 11.61
N ASP A 93 16.14 16.12 12.49
CA ASP A 93 17.32 16.39 13.33
C ASP A 93 18.64 16.02 12.65
N GLY A 94 18.59 15.37 11.50
CA GLY A 94 19.73 15.04 10.64
C GLY A 94 19.37 14.03 9.55
N GLU A 95 20.37 13.55 8.82
CA GLU A 95 20.23 12.51 7.80
C GLU A 95 21.21 11.37 8.07
N LEU A 96 20.82 10.14 7.74
CA LEU A 96 21.67 8.95 7.78
C LEU A 96 22.20 8.61 6.39
N GLU A 97 23.34 7.91 6.33
CA GLU A 97 23.97 7.51 5.06
C GLU A 97 23.13 6.47 4.30
N ASP A 98 23.23 6.45 2.99
CA ASP A 98 22.55 5.44 2.17
C ASP A 98 23.22 4.07 2.26
N ASP A 99 22.47 3.05 1.85
CA ASP A 99 23.05 1.75 1.53
C ASP A 99 24.04 1.86 0.36
N THR A 100 25.11 1.09 0.45
CA THR A 100 26.17 1.03 -0.57
C THR A 100 26.38 -0.39 -1.11
N GLU A 101 25.68 -1.38 -0.56
CA GLU A 101 25.84 -2.78 -0.92
C GLU A 101 24.65 -3.28 -1.76
N GLU A 102 24.94 -4.08 -2.79
CA GLU A 102 23.91 -4.69 -3.61
C GLU A 102 23.66 -6.14 -3.19
N GLU A 103 22.39 -6.47 -2.99
CA GLU A 103 21.91 -7.84 -2.81
C GLU A 103 21.49 -8.43 -4.16
N THR A 104 21.85 -9.69 -4.35
CA THR A 104 21.49 -10.44 -5.56
C THR A 104 20.66 -11.65 -5.18
N TYR A 105 19.67 -11.98 -5.99
CA TYR A 105 18.89 -13.20 -5.82
C TYR A 105 19.24 -14.19 -6.93
N VAL A 106 19.61 -15.40 -6.53
CA VAL A 106 19.77 -16.54 -7.42
C VAL A 106 18.80 -17.61 -6.94
N GLU A 107 17.94 -18.07 -7.84
CA GLU A 107 16.96 -19.12 -7.52
C GLU A 107 17.68 -20.40 -7.07
N GLY A 108 17.21 -20.97 -5.95
CA GLY A 108 17.83 -22.15 -5.34
C GLY A 108 19.13 -21.88 -4.56
N GLN A 109 19.61 -20.64 -4.46
CA GLN A 109 20.73 -20.31 -3.60
C GLN A 109 20.36 -20.58 -2.13
N ALA A 110 21.16 -21.42 -1.47
CA ALA A 110 21.05 -21.65 -0.04
C ALA A 110 21.61 -20.45 0.73
N TYR A 111 20.90 -20.07 1.80
CA TYR A 111 21.36 -19.09 2.77
C TYR A 111 21.31 -19.70 4.16
N GLU A 112 22.09 -19.15 5.09
CA GLU A 112 21.94 -19.51 6.49
C GLU A 112 20.55 -19.08 6.98
N PRO A 113 19.71 -20.02 7.46
CA PRO A 113 18.39 -19.66 7.95
C PRO A 113 18.51 -18.91 9.28
N VAL A 114 17.58 -17.99 9.54
CA VAL A 114 17.45 -17.39 10.87
C VAL A 114 16.85 -18.42 11.82
N ALA A 115 17.52 -18.73 12.94
CA ALA A 115 16.98 -19.67 13.89
C ALA A 115 15.75 -19.07 14.60
N PRO A 116 14.67 -19.85 14.86
CA PRO A 116 13.49 -19.33 15.57
C PRO A 116 13.81 -18.72 16.93
N ALA A 117 14.83 -19.23 17.63
CA ALA A 117 15.30 -18.73 18.91
C ALA A 117 15.95 -17.32 18.83
N ASP A 118 16.37 -16.90 17.64
CA ASP A 118 16.97 -15.59 17.41
C ASP A 118 15.93 -14.48 17.17
N LEU A 119 14.65 -14.84 17.22
CA LEU A 119 13.51 -13.94 17.07
C LEU A 119 12.68 -13.94 18.36
N PRO A 120 12.08 -12.80 18.74
CA PRO A 120 11.18 -12.76 19.89
C PRO A 120 9.99 -13.71 19.69
N GLU A 121 9.60 -14.43 20.75
CA GLU A 121 8.43 -15.32 20.72
C GLU A 121 7.11 -14.54 20.66
N ASP A 122 7.00 -13.49 21.49
CA ASP A 122 5.92 -12.52 21.46
C ASP A 122 6.51 -11.14 21.11
N PRO A 123 6.40 -10.69 19.85
CA PRO A 123 7.01 -9.44 19.42
C PRO A 123 6.34 -8.20 20.04
N PHE A 124 5.10 -8.32 20.50
CA PHE A 124 4.29 -7.24 21.08
C PHE A 124 3.55 -7.72 22.33
N PRO A 125 4.26 -8.01 23.43
CA PRO A 125 3.63 -8.47 24.65
C PRO A 125 2.64 -7.42 25.15
N GLN A 126 1.44 -7.86 25.49
CA GLN A 126 0.44 -6.96 26.07
C GLN A 126 1.00 -6.39 27.37
N GLN A 127 1.20 -5.07 27.41
CA GLN A 127 1.62 -4.42 28.64
C GLN A 127 0.55 -4.69 29.71
N PRO A 128 0.91 -5.14 30.93
CA PRO A 128 -0.03 -5.23 32.01
C PRO A 128 -0.67 -3.85 32.22
N PRO A 129 -1.96 -3.78 32.60
CA PRO A 129 -2.67 -2.52 32.74
C PRO A 129 -1.87 -1.57 33.64
N GLN A 130 -1.33 -0.52 33.03
CA GLN A 130 -0.56 0.49 33.74
C GLN A 130 -1.50 1.21 34.71
N VAL A 131 -1.13 1.27 35.99
CA VAL A 131 -1.85 2.07 36.98
C VAL A 131 -1.72 3.53 36.54
N VAL A 132 -2.82 4.10 36.02
CA VAL A 132 -2.86 5.48 35.52
C VAL A 132 -2.66 6.42 36.70
N TYR A 133 -1.48 7.04 36.81
CA TYR A 133 -1.31 8.22 37.66
C TYR A 133 -1.84 9.43 36.88
N GLN A 134 -2.94 10.03 37.34
CA GLN A 134 -3.49 11.25 36.74
C GLN A 134 -2.78 12.49 37.29
N PRO A 135 -2.26 13.39 36.44
CA PRO A 135 -2.25 14.81 36.74
C PRO A 135 -3.47 15.47 36.09
N GLN A 136 -4.21 16.23 36.89
CA GLN A 136 -5.26 17.14 36.40
C GLN A 136 -4.63 18.14 35.43
N HIS A 137 -5.22 18.29 34.24
CA HIS A 137 -5.62 19.56 33.61
C HIS A 137 -6.39 19.28 32.33
N GLN A 138 -7.65 19.70 32.30
CA GLN A 138 -8.50 19.74 31.12
C GLN A 138 -8.11 20.95 30.26
N GLU A 139 -7.68 20.71 29.02
CA GLU A 139 -7.88 21.65 27.92
C GLU A 139 -8.38 20.89 26.69
N THR A 140 -9.61 21.21 26.27
CA THR A 140 -10.18 20.87 24.97
C THR A 140 -9.31 21.44 23.84
N ARG A 141 -8.71 20.58 23.02
CA ARG A 141 -8.19 20.96 21.69
C ARG A 141 -8.54 19.92 20.64
N ALA A 142 -9.04 20.44 19.52
CA ALA A 142 -9.35 19.74 18.30
C ALA A 142 -8.11 19.07 17.69
N ASP A 143 -8.33 17.90 17.10
CA ASP A 143 -7.62 17.31 15.95
C ASP A 143 -6.14 17.71 15.81
N ILE A 144 -5.26 16.99 16.51
CA ILE A 144 -3.81 17.06 16.31
C ILE A 144 -3.30 15.64 16.08
N SER A 145 -3.04 15.32 14.82
CA SER A 145 -2.22 14.20 14.39
C SER A 145 -0.78 14.44 14.87
N GLY A 146 -0.42 13.89 16.02
CA GLY A 146 0.96 13.82 16.49
C GLY A 146 1.76 12.71 15.75
N PRO A 147 3.10 12.66 15.94
CA PRO A 147 3.91 11.53 15.51
C PRO A 147 3.48 10.30 16.35
N GLY A 148 3.00 9.24 15.69
CA GLY A 148 2.30 8.12 16.34
C GLY A 148 0.81 7.99 15.96
N GLY A 149 0.43 8.42 14.76
CA GLY A 149 -0.88 8.08 14.18
C GLY A 149 -0.97 6.58 13.85
N GLY A 150 -2.17 6.01 14.01
CA GLY A 150 -2.47 4.66 13.54
C GLY A 150 -2.40 4.54 12.01
N ILE A 151 -2.59 3.32 11.51
CA ILE A 151 -2.56 3.03 10.07
C ILE A 151 -3.60 3.91 9.35
N PRO A 152 -3.22 4.63 8.27
CA PRO A 152 -4.18 5.37 7.45
C PRO A 152 -5.37 4.49 7.06
N SER A 153 -6.59 5.00 7.27
CA SER A 153 -7.81 4.19 7.22
C SER A 153 -8.08 3.59 5.83
N ASP A 154 -7.71 4.30 4.77
CA ASP A 154 -7.76 3.85 3.39
C ASP A 154 -6.76 2.72 3.13
N LEU A 155 -5.51 2.84 3.60
CA LEU A 155 -4.51 1.78 3.48
C LEU A 155 -4.89 0.53 4.28
N LYS A 156 -5.35 0.73 5.53
CA LYS A 156 -5.85 -0.37 6.37
C LYS A 156 -7.00 -1.10 5.69
N ARG A 157 -7.96 -0.37 5.12
CA ARG A 157 -9.08 -0.95 4.39
C ARG A 157 -8.61 -1.76 3.17
N LYS A 158 -7.73 -1.21 2.31
CA LYS A 158 -7.19 -1.91 1.13
C LYS A 158 -6.44 -3.19 1.53
N ALA A 159 -5.63 -3.13 2.58
CA ALA A 159 -4.92 -4.29 3.11
C ALA A 159 -5.88 -5.39 3.60
N MET A 160 -6.91 -5.02 4.37
CA MET A 160 -7.92 -5.94 4.87
C MET A 160 -8.78 -6.55 3.75
N GLU A 161 -9.18 -5.76 2.76
CA GLU A 161 -9.92 -6.22 1.58
C GLU A 161 -9.12 -7.29 0.83
N TYR A 162 -7.85 -7.00 0.52
CA TYR A 162 -6.97 -7.97 -0.15
C TYR A 162 -6.76 -9.23 0.69
N PHE A 163 -6.49 -9.08 1.98
CA PHE A 163 -6.26 -10.19 2.90
C PHE A 163 -7.47 -11.14 2.95
N ASN A 164 -8.68 -10.58 3.08
CA ASN A 164 -9.92 -11.36 3.15
C ASN A 164 -10.20 -12.10 1.83
N SER A 165 -10.07 -11.40 0.69
CA SER A 165 -10.30 -11.99 -0.64
C SER A 165 -9.25 -13.04 -1.03
N ASN A 166 -8.04 -12.98 -0.47
CA ASN A 166 -6.93 -13.88 -0.81
C ASN A 166 -6.51 -14.77 0.36
N SER A 167 -7.39 -14.96 1.36
CA SER A 167 -7.05 -15.69 2.57
C SER A 167 -6.53 -17.12 2.30
N GLY A 168 -6.98 -17.82 1.25
CA GLY A 168 -6.41 -19.13 0.91
C GLY A 168 -4.91 -19.14 0.57
N ARG A 169 -4.31 -18.00 0.23
CA ARG A 169 -2.92 -17.87 -0.21
C ARG A 169 -1.97 -17.28 0.83
N ILE A 170 -2.51 -16.75 1.93
CA ILE A 170 -1.75 -16.07 3.00
C ILE A 170 -1.69 -17.01 4.20
N GLN A 171 -0.51 -17.48 4.59
CA GLN A 171 -0.38 -18.50 5.63
C GLN A 171 -0.43 -17.90 7.04
N ASN A 172 0.23 -16.75 7.25
CA ASN A 172 0.18 -16.05 8.52
C ASN A 172 -1.16 -15.29 8.64
N LYS A 173 -1.99 -15.73 9.58
CA LYS A 173 -3.33 -15.19 9.81
C LYS A 173 -3.42 -14.14 10.91
N ARG A 174 -2.31 -13.87 11.58
CA ARG A 174 -2.29 -12.99 12.74
C ARG A 174 -1.87 -11.58 12.36
N TYR A 175 -0.90 -11.43 11.48
CA TYR A 175 -0.30 -10.13 11.22
C TYR A 175 -0.41 -9.68 9.77
N ILE A 176 -0.60 -8.37 9.59
CA ILE A 176 -0.47 -7.66 8.31
C ILE A 176 0.51 -6.51 8.49
N GLY A 177 1.46 -6.37 7.57
CA GLY A 177 2.28 -5.17 7.45
C GLY A 177 1.63 -4.12 6.55
N VAL A 178 1.70 -2.85 6.90
CA VAL A 178 1.21 -1.74 6.06
C VAL A 178 2.26 -0.64 6.00
N VAL A 179 2.73 -0.29 4.80
CA VAL A 179 3.67 0.81 4.55
C VAL A 179 2.94 1.96 3.86
N ASP A 180 3.15 3.19 4.34
CA ASP A 180 2.67 4.41 3.69
C ASP A 180 3.86 5.22 3.15
N PHE A 181 4.16 5.05 1.87
CA PHE A 181 5.27 5.79 1.24
C PHE A 181 4.95 7.26 0.94
N SER A 182 3.72 7.73 1.18
CA SER A 182 3.42 9.17 1.09
C SER A 182 4.03 9.97 2.24
N LYS A 183 4.42 9.29 3.33
CA LYS A 183 5.06 9.88 4.51
C LYS A 183 6.58 9.98 4.35
N HIS A 184 7.13 11.04 4.92
CA HIS A 184 8.57 11.28 4.97
C HIS A 184 9.28 10.19 5.77
N SER A 185 10.53 9.89 5.43
CA SER A 185 11.30 8.78 6.01
C SER A 185 11.69 8.96 7.48
N SER A 186 11.59 10.18 8.02
CA SER A 186 11.76 10.49 9.45
C SER A 186 10.48 10.32 10.28
N GLN A 187 9.44 9.70 9.72
CA GLN A 187 8.18 9.45 10.40
C GLN A 187 7.87 7.96 10.46
N ASP A 188 7.10 7.58 11.47
CA ASP A 188 6.38 6.31 11.50
C ASP A 188 5.56 6.15 10.22
N ARG A 189 5.97 5.18 9.40
CA ARG A 189 5.36 4.91 8.09
C ARG A 189 5.29 3.45 7.72
N PHE A 190 5.69 2.56 8.64
CA PHE A 190 5.42 1.14 8.56
C PHE A 190 4.72 0.69 9.84
N TRP A 191 3.65 -0.08 9.70
CA TRP A 191 2.92 -0.64 10.81
C TRP A 191 2.80 -2.15 10.69
N ILE A 192 2.77 -2.81 11.85
CA ILE A 192 2.32 -4.19 11.97
C ILE A 192 0.99 -4.18 12.71
N LEU A 193 -0.06 -4.66 12.02
CA LEU A 193 -1.40 -4.85 12.57
C LEU A 193 -1.55 -6.28 13.08
N ASP A 194 -1.83 -6.45 14.37
CA ASP A 194 -2.28 -7.71 14.95
C ASP A 194 -3.79 -7.85 14.76
N LEU A 195 -4.22 -8.78 13.92
CA LEU A 195 -5.63 -9.05 13.61
C LEU A 195 -6.40 -9.69 14.77
N VAL A 196 -5.71 -10.25 15.76
CA VAL A 196 -6.33 -10.87 16.94
C VAL A 196 -6.65 -9.80 17.98
N SER A 197 -5.69 -8.92 18.29
CA SER A 197 -5.85 -7.88 19.32
C SER A 197 -6.35 -6.54 18.77
N GLY A 198 -6.19 -6.29 17.47
CA GLY A 198 -6.40 -5.00 16.84
C GLY A 198 -5.27 -3.99 17.10
N ALA A 199 -4.20 -4.40 17.79
CA ALA A 199 -3.06 -3.53 18.09
C ALA A 199 -2.27 -3.17 16.83
N GLU A 200 -1.79 -1.94 16.78
CA GLU A 200 -0.96 -1.41 15.70
C GLU A 200 0.39 -0.99 16.30
N HIS A 201 1.46 -1.56 15.77
CA HIS A 201 2.82 -1.18 16.15
C HIS A 201 3.46 -0.41 14.99
N ALA A 202 3.79 0.85 15.23
CA ALA A 202 4.36 1.76 14.23
C ALA A 202 5.90 1.77 14.32
N MET A 203 6.55 1.93 13.18
CA MET A 203 8.01 2.03 13.06
C MET A 203 8.44 2.80 11.80
N HIS A 204 9.71 3.16 11.75
CA HIS A 204 10.35 3.76 10.59
C HIS A 204 10.74 2.67 9.57
N VAL A 205 10.76 3.03 8.29
CA VAL A 205 11.25 2.15 7.22
C VAL A 205 11.91 2.98 6.12
N ALA A 206 13.04 2.53 5.59
CA ALA A 206 13.67 3.16 4.43
C ALA A 206 12.99 2.75 3.12
N HIS A 207 13.14 3.60 2.11
CA HIS A 207 12.78 3.31 0.72
C HIS A 207 14.04 3.23 -0.15
N GLY A 208 13.88 2.85 -1.41
CA GLY A 208 14.99 2.80 -2.37
C GLY A 208 15.49 4.18 -2.83
N THR A 209 16.79 4.28 -3.13
CA THR A 209 17.42 5.50 -3.71
C THR A 209 16.77 5.93 -5.02
N GLY A 210 16.30 4.97 -5.83
CA GLY A 210 15.58 5.25 -7.06
C GLY A 210 14.15 5.79 -6.84
N SER A 211 13.65 5.74 -5.60
CA SER A 211 12.36 6.31 -5.22
C SER A 211 12.44 7.76 -4.77
N ASP A 212 13.60 8.21 -4.33
CA ASP A 212 13.84 9.51 -3.73
C ASP A 212 15.15 10.06 -4.34
N PRO A 213 15.12 10.51 -5.61
CA PRO A 213 16.34 10.89 -6.34
C PRO A 213 16.96 12.21 -5.86
N ASP A 214 16.15 13.10 -5.29
CA ASP A 214 16.57 14.38 -4.70
C ASP A 214 17.07 14.22 -3.25
N GLY A 215 16.82 13.07 -2.62
CA GLY A 215 17.28 12.77 -1.27
C GLY A 215 16.57 13.62 -0.22
N ASP A 216 15.32 13.99 -0.46
CA ASP A 216 14.56 14.86 0.42
C ASP A 216 13.78 14.09 1.49
N GLY A 217 13.80 12.76 1.42
CA GLY A 217 13.15 11.84 2.37
C GLY A 217 11.74 11.43 1.97
N TYR A 218 11.23 11.89 0.82
CA TYR A 218 9.97 11.44 0.23
C TYR A 218 10.20 10.45 -0.93
N ALA A 219 9.50 9.31 -0.89
CA ALA A 219 9.47 8.41 -2.05
C ALA A 219 8.46 8.93 -3.07
N THR A 220 8.96 9.41 -4.21
CA THR A 220 8.16 10.01 -5.28
C THR A 220 8.18 9.22 -6.58
N ARG A 221 9.03 8.18 -6.65
CA ARG A 221 9.05 7.25 -7.77
C ARG A 221 9.02 5.80 -7.29
N PHE A 222 8.27 4.95 -7.99
CA PHE A 222 8.19 3.52 -7.69
C PHE A 222 8.38 2.72 -8.96
N SER A 223 9.10 1.62 -8.88
CA SER A 223 9.44 0.82 -10.05
C SER A 223 9.40 -0.66 -9.76
N ASN A 224 8.92 -1.43 -10.74
CA ASN A 224 9.06 -2.88 -10.78
C ASN A 224 10.25 -3.33 -11.66
N VAL A 225 11.01 -2.39 -12.23
CA VAL A 225 12.08 -2.67 -13.18
C VAL A 225 13.35 -3.09 -12.44
N PRO A 226 14.04 -4.16 -12.87
CA PRO A 226 15.35 -4.53 -12.34
C PRO A 226 16.36 -3.38 -12.39
N ASN A 227 17.23 -3.30 -11.38
CA ASN A 227 18.27 -2.27 -11.24
C ASN A 227 17.76 -0.81 -11.18
N SER A 228 16.45 -0.59 -11.01
CA SER A 228 15.86 0.74 -10.82
C SER A 228 16.22 1.39 -9.49
N LYS A 229 16.68 0.58 -8.52
CA LYS A 229 16.92 0.93 -7.11
C LYS A 229 15.73 1.57 -6.39
N ALA A 230 14.54 1.53 -6.99
CA ALA A 230 13.32 2.10 -6.42
C ALA A 230 12.52 1.04 -5.69
N SER A 231 11.85 1.42 -4.61
CA SER A 231 10.82 0.58 -4.01
C SER A 231 9.63 0.41 -4.98
N SER A 232 8.82 -0.62 -4.76
CA SER A 232 7.59 -0.85 -5.53
C SER A 232 6.34 -0.76 -4.64
N LEU A 233 5.23 -0.31 -5.21
CA LEU A 233 3.92 -0.31 -4.54
C LEU A 233 3.19 -1.64 -4.76
N GLY A 234 2.24 -1.96 -3.89
CA GLY A 234 1.35 -3.12 -4.00
C GLY A 234 1.47 -4.10 -2.83
N PHE A 235 0.95 -5.30 -3.05
CA PHE A 235 0.88 -6.36 -2.05
C PHE A 235 2.08 -7.29 -2.15
N TYR A 236 2.66 -7.66 -1.03
CA TYR A 236 3.74 -8.62 -0.91
C TYR A 236 3.32 -9.79 -0.03
N LEU A 237 3.82 -10.98 -0.35
CA LEU A 237 3.83 -12.12 0.56
C LEU A 237 5.23 -12.27 1.15
N THR A 238 5.33 -12.40 2.45
CA THR A 238 6.61 -12.68 3.10
C THR A 238 7.06 -14.11 2.87
N GLY A 239 8.33 -14.27 2.54
CA GLY A 239 8.96 -15.55 2.25
C GLY A 239 9.93 -15.97 3.35
N ASP A 240 10.98 -16.67 2.92
CA ASP A 240 11.97 -17.24 3.82
C ASP A 240 12.78 -16.18 4.56
N LEU A 241 13.10 -16.51 5.81
CA LEU A 241 14.05 -15.80 6.64
C LEU A 241 15.46 -16.31 6.36
N TYR A 242 16.41 -15.40 6.24
CA TYR A 242 17.80 -15.75 6.02
C TYR A 242 18.75 -14.69 6.58
N THR A 243 20.02 -15.05 6.76
CA THR A 243 21.09 -14.11 7.08
C THR A 243 21.87 -13.81 5.80
N GLY A 244 21.82 -12.54 5.36
CA GLY A 244 22.49 -12.02 4.16
C GLY A 244 23.56 -10.99 4.49
N LYS A 245 23.94 -10.16 3.51
CA LYS A 245 24.94 -9.10 3.71
C LYS A 245 24.45 -8.04 4.70
N HIS A 246 23.15 -7.75 4.68
CA HIS A 246 22.50 -6.85 5.64
C HIS A 246 22.01 -7.55 6.93
N GLY A 247 22.58 -8.71 7.28
CA GLY A 247 22.16 -9.47 8.45
C GLY A 247 20.81 -10.17 8.26
N LYS A 248 20.01 -10.23 9.34
CA LYS A 248 18.72 -10.95 9.34
C LYS A 248 17.76 -10.28 8.36
N SER A 249 17.28 -11.07 7.40
CA SER A 249 16.53 -10.60 6.24
C SER A 249 15.36 -11.54 5.95
N MET A 250 14.34 -11.01 5.28
CA MET A 250 13.14 -11.73 4.85
C MET A 250 12.88 -11.46 3.38
N ARG A 251 12.75 -12.53 2.59
CA ARG A 251 12.40 -12.42 1.17
C ARG A 251 10.98 -11.89 1.00
N LEU A 252 10.78 -11.04 -0.01
CA LEU A 252 9.46 -10.51 -0.34
C LEU A 252 9.05 -10.95 -1.75
N HIS A 253 7.87 -11.57 -1.84
CA HIS A 253 7.27 -12.00 -3.10
C HIS A 253 6.21 -10.98 -3.52
N GLY A 254 6.33 -10.43 -4.72
CA GLY A 254 5.32 -9.52 -5.26
C GLY A 254 4.01 -10.23 -5.62
N LEU A 255 2.89 -9.67 -5.21
CA LEU A 255 1.54 -10.16 -5.53
C LEU A 255 0.76 -9.21 -6.45
N SER A 256 1.31 -8.02 -6.73
CA SER A 256 0.74 -7.02 -7.64
C SER A 256 1.58 -6.93 -8.92
N SER A 257 0.99 -6.48 -10.02
CA SER A 257 1.74 -6.21 -11.26
C SER A 257 2.83 -5.14 -11.08
N THR A 258 2.63 -4.23 -10.12
CA THR A 258 3.55 -3.14 -9.76
C THR A 258 4.74 -3.58 -8.92
N ASN A 259 4.74 -4.81 -8.41
CA ASN A 259 5.85 -5.36 -7.61
C ASN A 259 6.19 -6.82 -7.94
N SER A 260 5.68 -7.37 -9.05
CA SER A 260 5.81 -8.80 -9.41
C SER A 260 7.26 -9.28 -9.50
N ASN A 261 8.23 -8.39 -9.72
CA ASN A 261 9.64 -8.73 -9.80
C ASN A 261 10.38 -8.61 -8.46
N ALA A 262 9.70 -8.29 -7.34
CA ALA A 262 10.31 -8.02 -6.04
C ALA A 262 11.35 -9.09 -5.64
N LEU A 263 10.98 -10.37 -5.67
CA LEU A 263 11.89 -11.47 -5.33
C LEU A 263 13.10 -11.51 -6.27
N SER A 264 12.87 -11.48 -7.59
CA SER A 264 13.94 -11.53 -8.59
C SER A 264 14.89 -10.33 -8.54
N ARG A 265 14.41 -9.21 -7.99
CA ARG A 265 15.17 -7.98 -7.74
C ARG A 265 15.88 -7.98 -6.39
N ALA A 266 15.85 -9.10 -5.67
CA ALA A 266 16.36 -9.23 -4.32
C ALA A 266 15.77 -8.21 -3.33
N VAL A 267 14.52 -7.76 -3.56
CA VAL A 267 13.81 -6.88 -2.62
C VAL A 267 13.46 -7.69 -1.38
N VAL A 268 13.96 -7.25 -0.23
CA VAL A 268 13.79 -7.91 1.07
C VAL A 268 13.37 -6.91 2.14
N MET A 269 12.93 -7.43 3.29
CA MET A 269 12.93 -6.68 4.54
C MET A 269 14.18 -7.05 5.33
N HIS A 270 14.94 -6.07 5.82
CA HIS A 270 16.21 -6.35 6.49
C HIS A 270 16.61 -5.28 7.52
N ASP A 271 17.62 -5.62 8.29
CA ASP A 271 18.24 -4.75 9.27
C ASP A 271 19.10 -3.66 8.63
N SER A 272 19.19 -2.49 9.26
CA SER A 272 20.02 -1.39 8.80
C SER A 272 20.45 -0.44 9.91
N ASN A 273 21.67 0.08 9.75
CA ASN A 273 22.20 1.17 10.59
C ASN A 273 21.79 2.57 10.07
N TYR A 274 21.23 2.63 8.86
CA TYR A 274 20.78 3.87 8.23
C TYR A 274 19.28 4.13 8.44
N VAL A 275 18.65 3.43 9.38
CA VAL A 275 17.29 3.68 9.86
C VAL A 275 17.32 3.78 11.38
N SER A 276 16.60 4.74 11.93
CA SER A 276 16.47 4.96 13.36
C SER A 276 15.04 5.38 13.69
N GLU A 277 14.54 4.98 14.86
CA GLU A 277 13.20 5.35 15.35
C GLU A 277 13.13 6.79 15.92
N GLY A 278 14.08 7.64 15.55
CA GLY A 278 14.12 9.06 15.91
C GLY A 278 13.69 9.96 14.76
N ASN A 279 13.54 11.25 15.03
CA ASN A 279 13.20 12.25 14.01
C ASN A 279 14.42 12.60 13.12
N VAL A 280 14.99 11.60 12.45
CA VAL A 280 16.14 11.70 11.55
C VAL A 280 15.70 11.16 10.19
N ARG A 281 16.12 11.82 9.09
CA ARG A 281 15.86 11.29 7.75
C ARG A 281 16.62 9.98 7.59
N ALA A 282 15.90 8.88 7.40
CA ALA A 282 16.52 7.60 7.10
C ALA A 282 17.33 7.69 5.80
N GLY A 283 18.42 6.93 5.74
CA GLY A 283 19.11 6.65 4.48
C GLY A 283 18.24 5.80 3.56
N ARG A 284 18.72 5.58 2.34
CA ARG A 284 17.97 4.91 1.27
C ARG A 284 18.61 3.56 0.90
N SER A 285 17.79 2.54 0.68
CA SER A 285 18.19 1.21 0.22
C SER A 285 18.28 1.14 -1.31
N PHE A 286 18.42 -0.05 -1.90
CA PHE A 286 18.19 -0.29 -3.34
C PHE A 286 16.79 -0.86 -3.65
N GLY A 287 15.80 -0.52 -2.83
CA GLY A 287 14.38 -0.85 -3.03
C GLY A 287 13.77 -1.71 -1.92
N CYS A 288 14.62 -2.23 -1.03
CA CYS A 288 14.28 -3.01 0.15
C CYS A 288 13.53 -2.20 1.23
N LEU A 289 12.77 -2.90 2.07
CA LEU A 289 12.20 -2.37 3.31
C LEU A 289 13.24 -2.50 4.42
N ALA A 290 14.11 -1.50 4.56
CA ALA A 290 15.12 -1.52 5.62
C ALA A 290 14.55 -0.93 6.92
N LEU A 291 14.80 -1.60 8.05
CA LEU A 291 14.30 -1.22 9.36
C LEU A 291 15.47 -0.96 10.32
N ALA A 292 15.18 -0.26 11.41
CA ALA A 292 16.16 -0.08 12.48
C ALA A 292 16.46 -1.43 13.18
N ASN A 293 17.71 -1.59 13.63
CA ASN A 293 18.15 -2.74 14.44
C ASN A 293 17.22 -3.03 15.64
N SER A 294 16.62 -2.00 16.24
CA SER A 294 15.70 -2.14 17.37
C SER A 294 14.35 -2.78 17.02
N GLU A 295 13.95 -2.74 15.74
CA GLU A 295 12.62 -3.15 15.28
C GLU A 295 12.64 -4.40 14.40
N ILE A 296 13.74 -4.67 13.69
CA ILE A 296 13.82 -5.78 12.73
C ILE A 296 13.43 -7.13 13.35
N GLY A 297 13.89 -7.43 14.56
CA GLY A 297 13.56 -8.69 15.24
C GLY A 297 12.06 -8.88 15.45
N LYS A 298 11.35 -7.82 15.87
CA LYS A 298 9.89 -7.86 16.06
C LYS A 298 9.15 -7.98 14.73
N ALA A 299 9.63 -7.28 13.70
CA ALA A 299 9.06 -7.33 12.36
C ALA A 299 9.17 -8.73 11.75
N LEU A 300 10.38 -9.32 11.77
CA LEU A 300 10.61 -10.66 11.27
C LEU A 300 9.80 -11.72 12.05
N ALA A 301 9.73 -11.60 13.38
CA ALA A 301 8.94 -12.51 14.21
C ALA A 301 7.44 -12.45 13.91
N SER A 302 6.91 -11.24 13.71
CA SER A 302 5.48 -11.03 13.43
C SER A 302 5.11 -11.51 12.03
N LEU A 303 5.97 -11.22 11.05
CA LEU A 303 5.64 -11.38 9.63
C LEU A 303 6.17 -12.69 9.03
N ARG A 304 6.87 -13.53 9.79
CA ARG A 304 7.32 -14.85 9.31
C ARG A 304 6.16 -15.77 8.92
N GLY A 305 6.44 -16.70 8.02
CA GLY A 305 5.50 -17.75 7.63
C GLY A 305 4.35 -17.26 6.75
N GLY A 306 4.61 -16.35 5.80
CA GLY A 306 3.64 -15.98 4.76
C GLY A 306 2.59 -14.97 5.21
N ALA A 307 3.02 -13.84 5.77
CA ALA A 307 2.19 -12.68 6.07
C ALA A 307 2.02 -11.78 4.84
N LEU A 308 0.92 -11.03 4.85
CA LEU A 308 0.68 -9.97 3.86
C LEU A 308 1.40 -8.70 4.30
N ILE A 309 2.07 -8.03 3.36
CA ILE A 309 2.47 -6.63 3.49
C ILE A 309 1.80 -5.84 2.37
N TYR A 310 1.22 -4.69 2.67
CA TYR A 310 0.74 -3.74 1.68
C TYR A 310 1.57 -2.46 1.73
N ALA A 311 2.24 -2.11 0.63
CA ALA A 311 2.92 -0.83 0.48
C ALA A 311 2.12 0.07 -0.47
N GLY A 312 1.60 1.17 0.05
CA GLY A 312 0.73 2.09 -0.68
C GLY A 312 1.05 3.54 -0.39
N LEU A 313 0.15 4.42 -0.83
CA LEU A 313 0.21 5.86 -0.61
C LEU A 313 -1.12 6.30 -0.03
N SER A 314 -1.13 6.82 1.19
CA SER A 314 -2.37 7.28 1.80
C SER A 314 -2.99 8.43 1.03
N ASN A 315 -4.33 8.49 1.04
CA ASN A 315 -5.14 9.44 0.28
C ASN A 315 -4.95 9.34 -1.24
N SER A 316 -4.59 8.16 -1.73
CA SER A 316 -4.46 7.87 -3.15
C SER A 316 -5.24 6.62 -3.55
N ASP A 317 -5.42 6.40 -4.86
CA ASP A 317 -5.98 5.16 -5.38
C ASP A 317 -5.00 3.98 -5.33
N PHE A 318 -3.70 4.23 -5.10
CA PHE A 318 -2.64 3.22 -5.03
C PHE A 318 -2.46 2.58 -3.65
#